data_AF-I8QFH4-F1
#
_entry.id   AF-I8QFH4-F1
#
_cell.length_a   1.000
_cell.length_b   1.000
_cell.length_c   1.000
_cell.angle_alpha   90.00
_cell.angle_beta   90.00
_cell.angle_gamma   90.00
#
_symmetry.space_group_name_H-M   'P 1'
#
loop_
_entity.id
_entity.type
_entity.pdbx_description
1 polymer ?
#
loop_
_entity_poly.entity_id
_entity_poly.type
_entity_poly.pdbx_seq_one_letter_code
_entity_poly.pdbx_strand_id
1 'polypeptide(L)'
;MASSSPTAAARAVRYLADPRRRTAVVAITLAAIGLIVFGIYATVSGPPPRQEAVVVFTPEATAAQKEAVRAACPSVGRAIQLPRDRNNLATSRAYPLRYDVAKASTADRAALYKCAHDQPGVAGISQETQGQ
;
A
#
# COMPACT_ATOMS: atom_id res chain seq x y z
N MET A 1 22.74 39.71 55.14
CA MET A 1 22.50 38.28 54.87
C MET A 1 22.21 38.13 53.38
N ALA A 2 23.14 37.58 52.59
CA ALA A 2 22.96 37.41 51.15
C ALA A 2 22.43 36.00 50.87
N SER A 3 21.20 35.90 50.38
CA SER A 3 20.60 34.62 49.96
C SER A 3 21.14 34.24 48.59
N SER A 4 22.08 33.30 48.54
CA SER A 4 22.56 32.70 47.30
C SER A 4 21.45 31.87 46.65
N SER A 5 20.93 32.34 45.52
CA SER A 5 19.94 31.60 44.72
C SER A 5 20.58 30.34 44.12
N PRO A 6 19.96 29.15 44.23
CA PRO A 6 20.55 27.95 43.65
C PRO A 6 20.59 28.06 42.12
N THR A 7 21.79 27.92 41.55
CA THR A 7 22.02 27.91 40.09
C THR A 7 21.09 26.93 39.37
N ALA A 8 20.66 27.25 38.15
CA ALA A 8 19.78 26.41 37.32
C ALA A 8 20.29 24.96 37.18
N ALA A 9 21.63 24.78 37.19
CA ALA A 9 22.28 23.47 37.22
C ALA A 9 21.91 22.65 38.47
N ALA A 10 21.87 23.25 39.66
CA ALA A 10 21.50 22.55 40.90
C ALA A 10 20.02 22.14 40.91
N ARG A 11 19.14 22.90 40.24
CA ARG A 11 17.74 22.50 40.01
C ARG A 11 17.65 21.35 39.02
N ALA A 12 18.39 21.40 37.91
CA ALA A 12 18.42 20.32 36.92
C ALA A 12 18.95 19.01 37.52
N VAL A 13 19.99 19.07 38.34
CA VAL A 13 20.56 17.90 39.02
C VAL A 13 19.57 17.29 40.02
N ARG A 14 18.85 18.11 40.81
CA ARG A 14 17.80 17.60 41.72
C ARG A 14 16.57 17.07 40.98
N TYR A 15 16.21 17.69 39.87
CA TYR A 15 15.10 17.25 39.01
C TYR A 15 15.40 15.90 38.36
N LEU A 16 16.66 15.70 37.96
CA LEU A 16 17.16 14.43 37.48
C LEU A 16 17.49 13.46 38.62
N ALA A 17 17.64 13.86 39.88
CA ALA A 17 17.93 12.93 40.99
C ALA A 17 16.69 12.16 41.47
N ASP A 18 15.48 12.61 41.12
CA ASP A 18 14.23 11.97 41.49
C ASP A 18 14.01 10.70 40.63
N PRO A 19 14.04 9.49 41.24
CA PRO A 19 14.00 8.23 40.50
C PRO A 19 12.69 8.06 39.73
N ARG A 20 11.56 8.60 40.22
CA ARG A 20 10.27 8.56 39.51
C ARG A 20 10.22 9.47 38.28
N ARG A 21 10.98 10.57 38.30
CA ARG A 21 11.09 11.47 37.15
C ARG A 21 12.10 10.97 36.13
N ARG A 22 13.19 10.33 36.57
CA ARG A 22 14.11 9.60 35.66
C ARG A 22 13.39 8.51 34.88
N THR A 23 12.59 7.69 35.54
CA THR A 23 11.83 6.62 34.86
C THR A 23 10.84 7.20 33.85
N ALA A 24 10.17 8.30 34.19
CA ALA A 24 9.28 8.99 33.25
C ALA A 24 10.04 9.54 32.02
N VAL A 25 11.19 10.18 32.21
CA VAL A 25 12.01 10.70 31.10
C VAL A 25 12.53 9.57 30.20
N VAL A 26 12.99 8.47 30.79
CA VAL A 26 13.44 7.29 30.04
C VAL A 26 12.28 6.67 29.26
N ALA A 27 11.11 6.52 29.89
CA ALA A 27 9.92 5.97 29.23
C ALA A 27 9.46 6.85 28.05
N ILE A 28 9.43 8.18 28.21
CA ILE A 28 9.09 9.12 27.14
C ILE A 28 10.10 9.03 25.99
N THR A 29 11.39 8.94 26.31
CA THR A 29 12.45 8.82 25.31
C THR A 29 12.31 7.52 24.52
N LEU A 30 12.08 6.40 25.20
CA LEU A 30 11.83 5.11 24.55
C LEU A 30 10.56 5.11 23.70
N ALA A 31 9.49 5.74 24.18
CA ALA A 31 8.24 5.88 23.41
C ALA A 31 8.44 6.72 22.14
N ALA A 32 9.20 7.82 22.24
CA ALA A 32 9.53 8.66 21.09
C ALA A 32 10.37 7.91 20.05
N ILE A 33 11.40 7.16 20.49
CA ILE A 33 12.20 6.30 19.62
C ILE A 33 11.32 5.23 18.97
N GLY A 34 10.44 4.59 19.74
CA GLY A 34 9.50 3.59 19.22
C GLY A 34 8.58 4.14 18.14
N LEU A 35 8.04 5.35 18.32
CA LEU A 35 7.20 6.02 17.32
C LEU A 35 7.97 6.36 16.04
N ILE A 36 9.22 6.83 16.16
CA ILE A 36 10.07 7.12 15.00
C ILE A 36 10.39 5.84 14.23
N VAL A 37 10.83 4.79 14.92
CA VAL A 37 11.13 3.48 14.30
C VAL A 37 9.89 2.89 13.65
N PHE A 38 8.72 2.95 14.31
CA PHE A 38 7.46 2.48 13.76
C PHE A 38 7.04 3.28 12.53
N GLY A 39 7.17 4.62 12.54
CA GLY A 39 6.89 5.47 11.38
C GLY A 39 7.80 5.17 10.19
N ILE A 40 9.08 4.94 10.42
CA ILE A 40 10.03 4.51 9.38
C ILE A 40 9.64 3.13 8.85
N TYR A 41 9.32 2.18 9.72
CA TYR A 41 8.89 0.85 9.30
C TYR A 41 7.60 0.89 8.47
N ALA A 42 6.61 1.68 8.88
CA ALA A 42 5.34 1.83 8.17
C ALA A 42 5.51 2.46 6.78
N THR A 43 6.50 3.34 6.60
CA THR A 43 6.76 4.03 5.32
C THR A 43 7.66 3.23 4.37
N VAL A 44 8.64 2.49 4.89
CA VAL A 44 9.63 1.75 4.07
C VAL A 44 9.21 0.30 3.84
N SER A 45 8.59 -0.33 4.85
CA SER A 45 8.27 -1.75 4.89
C SER A 45 6.80 -2.02 5.20
N GLY A 46 5.95 -0.98 5.12
CA GLY A 46 4.51 -1.13 5.20
C GLY A 46 4.03 -2.18 4.20
N PRO A 47 2.90 -2.86 4.48
CA PRO A 47 2.37 -3.86 3.55
C PRO A 47 2.28 -3.23 2.16
N PRO A 48 2.90 -3.83 1.14
CA PRO A 48 2.99 -3.22 -0.17
C PRO A 48 1.57 -2.88 -0.64
N PRO A 49 1.32 -1.64 -1.12
CA PRO A 49 0.00 -1.30 -1.63
C PRO A 49 -0.36 -2.32 -2.69
N ARG A 50 -1.54 -2.94 -2.55
CA ARG A 50 -2.06 -3.89 -3.53
C ARG A 50 -2.35 -3.08 -4.78
N GLN A 51 -1.42 -3.09 -5.73
CA GLN A 51 -1.62 -2.47 -7.03
C GLN A 51 -2.28 -3.49 -7.94
N GLU A 52 -3.48 -3.17 -8.38
CA GLU A 52 -4.27 -4.00 -9.27
C GLU A 52 -4.50 -3.25 -10.58
N ALA A 53 -4.21 -3.92 -11.70
CA ALA A 53 -4.55 -3.42 -13.02
C ALA A 53 -5.89 -4.03 -13.45
N VAL A 54 -6.82 -3.16 -13.83
CA VAL A 54 -8.22 -3.47 -14.08
C VAL A 54 -8.53 -3.17 -15.54
N VAL A 55 -8.80 -4.20 -16.34
CA VAL A 55 -9.12 -4.06 -17.77
C VAL A 55 -10.56 -3.61 -17.91
N VAL A 56 -10.74 -2.36 -18.33
CA VAL A 56 -12.05 -1.76 -18.58
C VAL A 56 -12.51 -2.20 -19.97
N PHE A 57 -13.67 -2.86 -20.02
CA PHE A 57 -14.30 -3.26 -21.27
C PHE A 57 -15.31 -2.20 -21.73
N THR A 58 -15.59 -2.15 -23.03
CA THR A 58 -16.69 -1.35 -23.57
C THR A 58 -18.03 -1.89 -23.05
N PRO A 59 -19.07 -1.04 -22.93
CA PRO A 59 -20.39 -1.46 -22.42
C PRO A 59 -21.05 -2.55 -23.28
N GLU A 60 -20.68 -2.64 -24.55
CA GLU A 60 -21.17 -3.64 -25.51
C GLU A 60 -20.37 -4.96 -25.48
N ALA A 61 -19.26 -5.02 -24.72
CA ALA A 61 -18.39 -6.18 -24.70
C ALA A 61 -19.10 -7.42 -24.12
N THR A 62 -19.19 -8.46 -24.94
CA THR A 62 -19.82 -9.73 -24.58
C THR A 62 -18.96 -10.53 -23.60
N ALA A 63 -19.58 -11.47 -22.87
CA ALA A 63 -18.85 -12.38 -21.98
C ALA A 63 -17.79 -13.22 -22.73
N ALA A 64 -18.06 -13.58 -23.99
CA ALA A 64 -17.12 -14.32 -24.83
C ALA A 64 -15.87 -13.49 -25.16
N GLN A 65 -16.03 -12.18 -25.45
CA GLN A 65 -14.90 -11.28 -25.67
C GLN A 65 -14.06 -11.11 -24.40
N LYS A 66 -14.71 -10.99 -23.23
CA LYS A 66 -13.99 -10.91 -21.95
C LYS A 66 -13.17 -12.17 -21.65
N GLU A 67 -13.70 -13.35 -21.93
CA GLU A 67 -12.92 -14.59 -21.79
C GLU A 67 -11.88 -14.80 -22.88
N ALA A 68 -12.09 -14.26 -24.09
CA ALA A 68 -11.04 -14.22 -25.11
C ALA A 68 -9.84 -13.39 -24.63
N VAL A 69 -10.07 -12.23 -24.02
CA VAL A 69 -8.99 -11.43 -23.41
C VAL A 69 -8.32 -12.18 -22.26
N ARG A 70 -9.11 -12.91 -21.46
CA ARG A 70 -8.58 -13.77 -20.39
C ARG A 70 -7.62 -14.83 -20.91
N ALA A 71 -8.01 -15.49 -22.00
CA ALA A 71 -7.22 -16.54 -22.63
C ALA A 71 -6.01 -16.00 -23.39
N ALA A 72 -6.13 -14.81 -24.01
CA ALA A 72 -5.06 -14.19 -24.79
C ALA A 72 -3.94 -13.61 -23.91
N CYS A 73 -4.30 -13.04 -22.74
CA CYS A 73 -3.35 -12.40 -21.83
C CYS A 73 -3.40 -13.05 -20.42
N PRO A 74 -3.05 -14.33 -20.25
CA PRO A 74 -3.20 -15.03 -18.97
C PRO A 74 -2.24 -14.51 -17.89
N SER A 75 -1.01 -14.17 -18.28
CA SER A 75 -0.02 -13.49 -17.44
C SER A 75 1.04 -12.85 -18.32
N VAL A 76 1.54 -11.69 -17.91
CA VAL A 76 2.62 -10.99 -18.62
C VAL A 76 3.71 -10.67 -17.60
N GLY A 77 4.81 -11.40 -17.67
CA GLY A 77 5.89 -11.31 -16.69
C GLY A 77 5.38 -11.56 -15.27
N ARG A 78 5.50 -10.54 -14.40
CA ARG A 78 5.00 -10.59 -13.01
C ARG A 78 3.60 -10.02 -12.83
N ALA A 79 2.92 -9.60 -13.90
CA ALA A 79 1.51 -9.26 -13.85
C ALA A 79 0.67 -10.54 -13.94
N ILE A 80 0.10 -10.96 -12.80
CA ILE A 80 -0.62 -12.23 -12.68
C ILE A 80 -2.11 -11.97 -12.69
N GLN A 81 -2.84 -12.66 -13.56
CA GLN A 81 -4.29 -12.53 -13.60
C GLN A 81 -4.93 -13.09 -12.32
N LEU A 82 -5.82 -12.32 -11.72
CA LEU A 82 -6.56 -12.73 -10.53
C LEU A 82 -7.69 -13.71 -10.94
N PRO A 83 -7.97 -14.72 -10.09
CA PRO A 83 -9.03 -15.67 -10.34
C PRO A 83 -10.38 -14.94 -10.38
N ARG A 84 -11.32 -15.52 -11.12
CA ARG A 84 -12.69 -15.01 -11.20
C ARG A 84 -13.28 -14.93 -9.80
N ASP A 85 -13.82 -13.76 -9.46
CA ASP A 85 -14.52 -13.57 -8.21
C ASP A 85 -15.63 -14.62 -8.08
N ARG A 86 -15.60 -15.40 -6.99
CA ARG A 86 -16.51 -16.53 -6.77
C ARG A 86 -17.87 -16.10 -6.25
N ASN A 87 -18.05 -14.82 -5.95
CA ASN A 87 -19.32 -14.29 -5.47
C ASN A 87 -20.26 -14.06 -6.66
N ASN A 88 -21.47 -14.62 -6.57
CA ASN A 88 -22.44 -14.61 -7.66
C ASN A 88 -23.18 -13.26 -7.80
N LEU A 89 -22.56 -12.17 -7.33
CA LEU A 89 -23.15 -10.83 -7.28
C LEU A 89 -23.23 -10.22 -8.68
N ALA A 90 -24.32 -9.49 -8.96
CA ALA A 90 -24.50 -8.83 -10.26
C ALA A 90 -23.41 -7.79 -10.54
N THR A 91 -22.89 -7.13 -9.50
CA THR A 91 -21.69 -6.30 -9.58
C THR A 91 -20.50 -7.14 -10.02
N SER A 92 -20.22 -8.28 -9.39
CA SER A 92 -19.18 -9.26 -9.79
C SER A 92 -19.32 -9.82 -11.20
N ARG A 93 -20.54 -9.86 -11.76
CA ARG A 93 -20.78 -10.25 -13.15
C ARG A 93 -20.39 -9.17 -14.16
N ALA A 94 -20.36 -7.91 -13.73
CA ALA A 94 -19.82 -6.81 -14.50
C ALA A 94 -18.29 -6.71 -14.43
N TYR A 95 -17.62 -7.57 -13.63
CA TYR A 95 -16.24 -7.27 -13.22
C TYR A 95 -15.23 -7.24 -14.37
N PRO A 96 -14.44 -6.15 -14.44
CA PRO A 96 -13.29 -6.04 -15.31
C PRO A 96 -12.23 -7.11 -14.98
N LEU A 97 -11.44 -7.48 -15.98
CA LEU A 97 -10.35 -8.43 -15.80
C LEU A 97 -9.29 -7.80 -14.87
N ARG A 98 -9.00 -8.43 -13.72
CA ARG A 98 -8.04 -7.90 -12.74
C ARG A 98 -6.70 -8.63 -12.82
N TYR A 99 -5.62 -7.89 -12.72
CA TYR A 99 -4.26 -8.39 -12.64
C TYR A 99 -3.60 -7.85 -11.37
N ASP A 100 -2.97 -8.73 -10.61
CA ASP A 100 -2.03 -8.35 -9.57
C ASP A 100 -0.75 -7.85 -10.24
N VAL A 101 -0.49 -6.55 -10.12
CA VAL A 101 0.71 -5.88 -10.64
C VAL A 101 1.62 -5.40 -9.52
N ALA A 102 1.39 -5.80 -8.27
CA ALA A 102 2.18 -5.35 -7.12
C ALA A 102 3.67 -5.69 -7.24
N LYS A 103 4.02 -6.74 -7.99
CA LYS A 103 5.41 -7.15 -8.28
C LYS A 103 5.84 -6.90 -9.73
N ALA A 104 4.95 -6.35 -10.57
CA ALA A 104 5.19 -6.12 -11.98
C ALA A 104 6.09 -4.89 -12.19
N SER A 105 7.12 -5.05 -13.04
CA SER A 105 7.93 -3.91 -13.47
C SER A 105 7.12 -2.98 -14.39
N THR A 106 7.61 -1.77 -14.62
CA THR A 106 7.00 -0.85 -15.61
C THR A 106 6.92 -1.48 -17.00
N ALA A 107 7.92 -2.28 -17.38
CA ALA A 107 7.93 -3.01 -18.65
C ALA A 107 6.85 -4.11 -18.71
N ASP A 108 6.68 -4.88 -17.63
CA ASP A 108 5.63 -5.90 -17.54
C ASP A 108 4.23 -5.28 -17.63
N ARG A 109 4.03 -4.12 -16.97
CA ARG A 109 2.77 -3.35 -17.03
C ARG A 109 2.49 -2.82 -18.43
N ALA A 110 3.50 -2.32 -19.13
CA ALA A 110 3.35 -1.86 -20.52
C ALA A 110 3.04 -3.01 -21.49
N ALA A 111 3.67 -4.17 -21.31
CA ALA A 111 3.39 -5.35 -22.10
C ALA A 111 1.97 -5.90 -21.84
N LEU A 112 1.51 -5.88 -20.58
CA LEU A 112 0.12 -6.19 -20.24
C LEU A 112 -0.85 -5.21 -20.91
N TYR A 113 -0.56 -3.91 -20.85
CA TYR A 113 -1.37 -2.87 -21.48
C TYR A 113 -1.50 -3.09 -22.98
N LYS A 114 -0.39 -3.36 -23.65
CA LYS A 114 -0.37 -3.67 -25.08
C LYS A 114 -1.21 -4.91 -25.39
N CYS A 115 -1.00 -6.01 -24.65
CA CYS A 115 -1.73 -7.26 -24.85
C CYS A 115 -3.25 -7.07 -24.74
N ALA A 116 -3.72 -6.36 -23.71
CA ALA A 116 -5.15 -6.14 -23.50
C ALA A 116 -5.73 -5.15 -24.52
N HIS A 117 -4.99 -4.09 -24.87
CA HIS A 117 -5.44 -3.10 -25.84
C HIS A 117 -5.59 -3.66 -27.26
N ASP A 118 -4.78 -4.67 -27.61
CA ASP A 118 -4.90 -5.37 -28.90
C ASP A 118 -6.16 -6.25 -28.98
N GLN A 119 -6.91 -6.44 -27.89
CA GLN A 119 -8.10 -7.28 -27.86
C GLN A 119 -9.40 -6.50 -28.11
N PRO A 120 -10.35 -7.11 -28.85
CA PRO A 120 -11.64 -6.48 -29.14
C PRO A 120 -12.49 -6.32 -27.88
N GLY A 121 -13.12 -5.16 -27.73
CA GLY A 121 -14.02 -4.85 -26.62
C GLY A 121 -13.32 -4.30 -25.37
N VAL A 122 -12.01 -4.05 -25.42
CA VAL A 122 -11.27 -3.36 -24.35
C VAL A 122 -11.32 -1.85 -24.60
N ALA A 123 -11.79 -1.09 -23.60
CA ALA A 123 -11.79 0.37 -23.60
C ALA A 123 -10.49 0.94 -23.00
N GLY A 124 -9.81 0.19 -22.12
CA GLY A 124 -8.54 0.57 -21.54
C GLY A 124 -8.17 -0.26 -20.31
N ILE A 125 -7.14 0.18 -19.58
CA ILE A 125 -6.76 -0.38 -18.28
C ILE A 125 -6.69 0.74 -17.26
N SER A 126 -7.46 0.61 -16.18
CA SER A 126 -7.37 1.44 -14.98
C SER A 126 -6.48 0.78 -13.94
N GLN A 127 -5.74 1.56 -13.16
CA GLN A 127 -4.95 1.03 -12.04
C GLN A 127 -5.60 1.42 -10.74
N GLU A 128 -6.06 0.42 -10.01
CA GLU A 128 -6.67 0.58 -8.71
C GLU A 128 -5.61 0.24 -7.65
N THR A 129 -5.38 1.18 -6.74
CA THR A 129 -4.58 0.92 -5.55
C THR A 129 -5.53 0.56 -4.42
N GLN A 130 -5.64 -0.73 -4.08
CA GLN A 130 -6.44 -1.14 -2.93
C GLN A 130 -5.67 -0.90 -1.64
N GLY A 131 -6.23 -0.04 -0.76
CA GLY A 131 -5.71 0.18 0.59
C GLY A 131 -5.62 1.64 1.07
N GLN A 132 -6.39 2.58 0.50
CA GLN A 132 -6.60 3.91 1.11
C GLN A 132 -7.92 3.97 1.89
#